data_AF-A0A9P4T691-F1
#
_entry.id   AF-A0A9P4T691-F1
#
_cell.length_a   1.000
_cell.length_b   1.000
_cell.length_c   1.000
_cell.angle_alpha   90.00
_cell.angle_beta   90.00
_cell.angle_gamma   90.00
#
_symmetry.space_group_name_H-M   'P 1'
#
loop_
_entity.id
_entity.type
_entity.pdbx_description
1 polymer ?
#
loop_
_entity_poly.entity_id
_entity_poly.type
_entity_poly.pdbx_seq_one_letter_code
_entity_poly.pdbx_strand_id
1 'polypeptide(L)'
;MLLLRGIRSTTQDMGPKILIASGITLLTLNIYLLTQPSASPRIDPIPAAPLFIPYGESTCLPQDETNLAENSVAKRGLCRKYSPFLTRQMRIATVTAHFGTPKEHYQQALQTHLLHSLIHGTETHVLCDAIVDDLWNKPAFILRLLMDEMMKPDEERLEWIMWVDRDTIILDQCRPASSFLPRYSNETYLLVTNDFNGLNNGVFMLRVNSWAVELFNTILAFRHYKPEVELRFTEQSAMELVIKEDQFKDKIKFVPQYWFNGYPEGEPEKFKDRRDQNDLQEEHVRRGDFLVHFAGLPGKGKAIRGWLDMLAQLEDVWKTKSAQRDVDRDIAAFWHESVEPW
;
A
#
# COMPACT_ATOMS: atom_id res chain seq x y z
N MET A 1 -47.03 1.74 -55.20
CA MET A 1 -48.26 1.33 -55.90
C MET A 1 -48.52 -0.14 -55.59
N LEU A 2 -49.59 -0.39 -54.82
CA LEU A 2 -50.39 -1.63 -54.68
C LEU A 2 -49.71 -2.97 -54.34
N LEU A 3 -49.97 -3.53 -53.14
CA LEU A 3 -51.07 -4.46 -52.75
C LEU A 3 -50.73 -5.93 -53.07
N LEU A 4 -50.50 -6.78 -52.05
CA LEU A 4 -51.44 -7.62 -51.28
C LEU A 4 -51.72 -9.02 -51.89
N ARG A 5 -51.47 -10.04 -51.04
CA ARG A 5 -52.21 -11.31 -50.84
C ARG A 5 -52.20 -12.41 -51.92
N GLY A 6 -52.04 -13.65 -51.46
CA GLY A 6 -52.86 -14.77 -51.97
C GLY A 6 -52.25 -16.17 -52.05
N ILE A 7 -52.08 -16.83 -50.89
CA ILE A 7 -52.25 -18.27 -50.55
C ILE A 7 -52.45 -19.28 -51.72
N ARG A 8 -51.63 -20.34 -51.73
CA ARG A 8 -52.06 -21.74 -51.98
C ARG A 8 -51.22 -22.72 -51.14
N SER A 9 -51.89 -23.60 -50.42
CA SER A 9 -51.31 -24.75 -49.71
C SER A 9 -51.46 -26.02 -50.55
N THR A 10 -50.54 -26.97 -50.38
CA THR A 10 -50.85 -28.40 -50.48
C THR A 10 -49.92 -29.16 -49.54
N THR A 11 -50.57 -29.97 -48.72
CA THR A 11 -50.12 -30.79 -47.61
C THR A 11 -49.28 -31.98 -48.07
N GLN A 12 -48.26 -32.35 -47.28
CA GLN A 12 -47.77 -33.72 -47.25
C GLN A 12 -47.73 -34.22 -45.80
N ASP A 13 -48.28 -35.42 -45.68
CA ASP A 13 -48.68 -36.18 -44.51
C ASP A 13 -47.47 -36.63 -43.66
N MET A 14 -47.54 -36.46 -42.34
CA MET A 14 -46.70 -37.23 -41.40
C MET A 14 -47.57 -37.69 -40.22
N GLY A 15 -47.78 -39.01 -40.19
CA GLY A 15 -48.41 -39.74 -39.09
C GLY A 15 -47.55 -39.84 -37.82
N PRO A 16 -48.05 -40.54 -36.80
CA PRO A 16 -47.92 -40.15 -35.40
C PRO A 16 -46.79 -40.89 -34.68
N LYS A 17 -46.17 -40.25 -33.68
CA LYS A 17 -45.76 -40.88 -32.42
C LYS A 17 -45.45 -39.83 -31.36
N ILE A 18 -46.41 -39.71 -30.47
CA ILE A 18 -46.39 -38.98 -29.20
C ILE A 18 -45.65 -39.84 -28.14
N LEU A 19 -45.11 -39.15 -27.13
CA LEU A 19 -44.67 -39.62 -25.80
C LEU A 19 -43.30 -40.34 -25.73
N ILE A 20 -42.27 -39.60 -25.28
CA ILE A 20 -41.44 -39.84 -24.07
C ILE A 20 -40.56 -38.60 -23.91
N ALA A 21 -41.03 -37.59 -23.17
CA ALA A 21 -40.23 -36.41 -22.83
C ALA A 21 -40.70 -35.80 -21.50
N SER A 22 -40.74 -36.61 -20.44
CA SER A 22 -41.02 -36.09 -19.08
C SER A 22 -40.27 -36.82 -17.96
N GLY A 23 -39.21 -37.58 -18.30
CA GLY A 23 -38.46 -38.38 -17.33
C GLY A 23 -37.00 -37.97 -17.08
N ILE A 24 -36.42 -37.08 -17.89
CA ILE A 24 -34.95 -36.82 -17.85
C ILE A 24 -34.61 -35.45 -17.26
N THR A 25 -35.57 -34.53 -17.16
CA THR A 25 -35.30 -33.14 -16.72
C THR A 25 -35.30 -32.96 -15.19
N LEU A 26 -35.79 -33.93 -14.42
CA LEU A 26 -35.86 -33.84 -12.95
C LEU A 26 -34.76 -34.61 -12.21
N LEU A 27 -34.02 -35.50 -12.88
CA LEU A 27 -32.86 -36.19 -12.28
C LEU A 27 -31.54 -35.44 -12.49
N THR A 28 -31.44 -34.63 -13.54
CA THR A 28 -30.24 -33.84 -13.85
C THR A 28 -30.11 -32.58 -12.98
N LEU A 29 -31.22 -32.05 -12.47
CA LEU A 29 -31.21 -30.87 -11.59
C LEU A 29 -30.81 -31.20 -10.14
N ASN A 30 -31.04 -32.44 -9.68
CA ASN A 30 -30.69 -32.86 -8.30
C ASN A 30 -29.24 -33.33 -8.14
N ILE A 31 -28.54 -33.71 -9.22
CA ILE A 31 -27.12 -34.08 -9.16
C ILE A 31 -26.21 -32.84 -9.26
N TYR A 32 -26.68 -31.76 -9.91
CA TYR A 32 -25.93 -30.51 -10.03
C TYR A 32 -25.87 -29.70 -8.72
N LEU A 33 -26.81 -29.93 -7.80
CA LEU A 33 -26.86 -29.29 -6.47
C LEU A 33 -26.07 -30.05 -5.39
N LEU A 34 -25.54 -31.25 -5.69
CA LEU A 34 -24.82 -32.09 -4.72
C LEU A 34 -23.32 -32.24 -5.02
N THR A 35 -22.78 -31.51 -6.01
CA THR A 35 -21.35 -31.58 -6.37
C THR A 35 -20.71 -30.20 -6.53
N GLN A 36 -21.24 -29.17 -5.86
CA GLN A 36 -20.40 -28.02 -5.59
C GLN A 36 -19.44 -28.40 -4.46
N PRO A 37 -18.12 -28.47 -4.71
CA PRO A 37 -17.19 -28.55 -3.59
C PRO A 37 -17.50 -27.32 -2.74
N SER A 38 -17.87 -27.53 -1.48
CA SER A 38 -17.94 -26.41 -0.54
C SER A 38 -16.60 -25.70 -0.65
N ALA A 39 -16.60 -24.48 -1.16
CA ALA A 39 -15.45 -23.61 -1.09
C ALA A 39 -15.26 -23.30 0.38
N SER A 40 -14.62 -24.24 1.10
CA SER A 40 -13.99 -23.96 2.36
C SER A 40 -13.10 -22.75 2.09
N PRO A 41 -13.19 -21.66 2.88
CA PRO A 41 -12.36 -20.50 2.65
C PRO A 41 -10.92 -20.99 2.59
N ARG A 42 -10.27 -20.81 1.42
CA ARG A 42 -8.82 -21.01 1.34
C ARG A 42 -8.23 -20.06 2.36
N ILE A 43 -7.77 -20.62 3.47
CA ILE A 43 -6.71 -20.01 4.24
C ILE A 43 -5.56 -20.06 3.25
N ASP A 44 -5.32 -18.96 2.54
CA ASP A 44 -4.07 -18.81 1.82
C ASP A 44 -2.98 -19.07 2.86
N PRO A 45 -2.11 -20.08 2.66
CA PRO A 45 -1.05 -20.36 3.61
C PRO A 45 -0.29 -19.07 3.84
N ILE A 46 -0.06 -18.73 5.11
CA ILE A 46 0.93 -17.71 5.46
C ILE A 46 2.20 -18.08 4.67
N PRO A 47 2.80 -17.15 3.90
CA PRO A 47 3.99 -17.46 3.12
C PRO A 47 5.03 -18.16 4.00
N ALA A 48 5.65 -19.21 3.48
CA ALA A 48 6.67 -19.97 4.22
C ALA A 48 7.96 -19.16 4.47
N ALA A 49 8.09 -17.98 3.87
CA ALA A 49 9.19 -17.04 4.05
C ALA A 49 8.92 -16.08 5.23
N PRO A 50 9.96 -15.64 5.97
CA PRO A 50 9.78 -14.69 7.06
C PRO A 50 9.24 -13.36 6.52
N LEU A 51 8.08 -12.94 7.02
CA LEU A 51 7.47 -11.66 6.64
C LEU A 51 8.22 -10.47 7.25
N PHE A 52 8.99 -10.66 8.32
CA PHE A 52 9.77 -9.61 8.97
C PHE A 52 11.26 -9.95 8.90
N ILE A 53 12.04 -9.05 8.30
CA ILE A 53 13.43 -9.30 7.94
C ILE A 53 14.30 -8.23 8.60
N PRO A 54 14.99 -8.54 9.71
CA PRO A 54 15.93 -7.61 10.34
C PRO A 54 17.28 -7.60 9.61
N TYR A 55 17.89 -6.43 9.50
CA TYR A 55 19.23 -6.24 8.94
C TYR A 55 20.16 -5.64 10.00
N GLY A 56 21.07 -6.44 10.51
CA GLY A 56 21.96 -6.09 11.61
C GLY A 56 22.05 -7.22 12.65
N GLU A 57 22.93 -7.04 13.63
CA GLU A 57 23.08 -7.90 14.80
C GLU A 57 22.17 -7.45 15.96
N SER A 58 21.80 -6.16 16.00
CA SER A 58 20.91 -5.62 17.03
C SER A 58 19.49 -6.16 16.92
N THR A 59 18.88 -6.44 18.07
CA THR A 59 17.46 -6.82 18.13
C THR A 59 16.57 -5.57 18.04
N CYS A 60 16.07 -5.26 16.84
CA CYS A 60 15.16 -4.13 16.63
C CYS A 60 13.70 -4.52 16.36
N LEU A 61 13.44 -5.79 16.06
CA LEU A 61 12.09 -6.35 15.93
C LEU A 61 11.54 -6.78 17.30
N PRO A 62 10.20 -6.79 17.49
CA PRO A 62 9.58 -7.31 18.71
C PRO A 62 9.89 -8.80 18.90
N GLN A 63 10.15 -9.22 20.13
CA GLN A 63 10.49 -10.63 20.44
C GLN A 63 9.26 -11.55 20.50
N ASP A 64 8.07 -11.01 20.75
CA ASP A 64 6.81 -11.76 20.78
C ASP A 64 5.86 -11.23 19.71
N GLU A 65 5.68 -12.03 18.67
CA GLU A 65 4.81 -11.74 17.53
C GLU A 65 3.42 -12.37 17.67
N THR A 66 3.15 -13.14 18.74
CA THR A 66 1.91 -13.91 18.90
C THR A 66 0.68 -13.00 18.89
N ASN A 67 0.74 -11.89 19.64
CA ASN A 67 -0.32 -10.89 19.66
C ASN A 67 -0.51 -10.21 18.29
N LEU A 68 0.58 -9.98 17.54
CA LEU A 68 0.49 -9.41 16.19
C LEU A 68 -0.19 -10.38 15.23
N ALA A 69 0.15 -11.66 15.30
CA ALA A 69 -0.46 -12.70 14.47
C ALA A 69 -1.97 -12.82 14.74
N GLU A 70 -2.39 -12.92 16.00
CA GLU A 70 -3.81 -12.98 16.39
C GLU A 70 -4.58 -11.74 15.94
N ASN A 71 -4.01 -10.55 16.20
CA ASN A 71 -4.59 -9.27 15.77
C ASN A 71 -4.74 -9.20 14.25
N SER A 72 -3.75 -9.71 13.50
CA SER A 72 -3.78 -9.71 12.03
C SER A 72 -4.92 -10.57 11.49
N VAL A 73 -5.20 -11.73 12.09
CA VAL A 73 -6.30 -12.62 11.67
C VAL A 73 -7.64 -11.94 11.89
N ALA A 74 -7.86 -11.38 13.09
CA ALA A 74 -9.08 -10.65 13.40
C ALA A 74 -9.29 -9.45 12.46
N LYS A 75 -8.24 -8.65 12.26
CA LYS A 75 -8.30 -7.46 11.40
C LYS A 75 -8.48 -7.82 9.93
N ARG A 76 -7.82 -8.85 9.41
CA ARG A 76 -8.04 -9.38 8.04
C ARG A 76 -9.49 -9.79 7.83
N GLY A 77 -10.12 -10.43 8.82
CA GLY A 77 -11.55 -10.76 8.79
C GLY A 77 -12.45 -9.52 8.70
N LEU A 78 -12.14 -8.46 9.46
CA LEU A 78 -12.84 -7.17 9.38
C LEU A 78 -12.67 -6.52 8.01
N CYS A 79 -11.44 -6.45 7.49
CA CYS A 79 -11.15 -5.82 6.20
C CYS A 79 -11.89 -6.54 5.06
N ARG A 80 -11.85 -7.88 5.00
CA ARG A 80 -12.59 -8.67 4.01
C ARG A 80 -14.10 -8.41 4.03
N LYS A 81 -14.65 -8.08 5.19
CA LYS A 81 -16.09 -7.88 5.36
C LYS A 81 -16.54 -6.43 5.07
N TYR A 82 -15.72 -5.45 5.43
CA TYR A 82 -16.16 -4.05 5.46
C TYR A 82 -15.34 -3.11 4.57
N SER A 83 -14.07 -3.43 4.25
CA SER A 83 -13.23 -2.51 3.48
C SER A 83 -13.66 -2.49 2.01
N PRO A 84 -13.63 -1.31 1.35
CA PRO A 84 -14.00 -1.19 -0.07
C PRO A 84 -12.85 -1.59 -1.02
N PHE A 85 -11.66 -1.89 -0.50
CA PHE A 85 -10.45 -2.01 -1.30
C PHE A 85 -10.31 -3.35 -2.00
N LEU A 86 -9.82 -3.29 -3.23
CA LEU A 86 -9.41 -4.48 -3.96
C LEU A 86 -7.97 -4.85 -3.56
N THR A 87 -7.79 -6.03 -2.97
CA THR A 87 -6.45 -6.58 -2.75
C THR A 87 -5.87 -7.01 -4.10
N ARG A 88 -4.77 -6.39 -4.50
CA ARG A 88 -3.99 -6.79 -5.67
C ARG A 88 -2.79 -7.61 -5.22
N GLN A 89 -2.55 -8.73 -5.88
CA GLN A 89 -1.30 -9.46 -5.73
C GLN A 89 -0.20 -8.64 -6.42
N MET A 90 0.60 -7.96 -5.60
CA MET A 90 1.82 -7.28 -6.00
C MET A 90 2.88 -7.61 -4.95
N ARG A 91 4.12 -7.88 -5.38
CA ARG A 91 5.22 -8.11 -4.44
C ARG A 91 5.73 -6.76 -3.94
N ILE A 92 5.15 -6.29 -2.85
CA ILE A 92 5.48 -5.03 -2.20
C ILE A 92 6.11 -5.32 -0.86
N ALA A 93 7.19 -4.61 -0.54
CA ALA A 93 7.78 -4.63 0.79
C ALA A 93 7.69 -3.25 1.46
N THR A 94 7.38 -3.23 2.76
CA THR A 94 7.58 -2.06 3.61
C THR A 94 9.04 -2.04 4.05
N VAL A 95 9.70 -0.89 3.96
CA VAL A 95 11.12 -0.75 4.32
C VAL A 95 11.29 0.41 5.29
N THR A 96 12.00 0.18 6.38
CA THR A 96 12.26 1.20 7.41
C THR A 96 13.59 0.99 8.11
N ALA A 97 14.00 1.97 8.91
CA ALA A 97 15.20 1.89 9.74
C ALA A 97 14.88 2.13 11.22
N HIS A 98 15.35 1.22 12.06
CA HIS A 98 15.07 1.19 13.49
C HIS A 98 16.32 0.85 14.31
N PHE A 99 17.22 1.83 14.44
CA PHE A 99 18.47 1.67 15.19
C PHE A 99 18.73 2.84 16.15
N GLY A 100 19.76 2.69 16.97
CA GLY A 100 20.16 3.63 18.01
C GLY A 100 19.56 3.30 19.37
N THR A 101 19.53 4.28 20.28
CA THR A 101 18.96 4.07 21.62
C THR A 101 17.48 3.68 21.51
N PRO A 102 17.05 2.52 22.02
CA PRO A 102 15.66 2.09 21.96
C PRO A 102 14.71 3.14 22.53
N LYS A 103 13.63 3.41 21.79
CA LYS A 103 12.54 4.28 22.23
C LYS A 103 11.22 3.57 21.98
N GLU A 104 10.49 3.32 23.07
CA GLU A 104 9.23 2.57 23.08
C GLU A 104 8.22 3.07 22.04
N HIS A 105 8.05 4.39 21.91
CA HIS A 105 7.07 4.95 20.96
C HIS A 105 7.39 4.61 19.50
N TYR A 106 8.67 4.56 19.11
CA TYR A 106 9.02 4.13 17.76
C TYR A 106 8.81 2.63 17.59
N GLN A 107 9.07 1.81 18.62
CA GLN A 107 8.81 0.37 18.57
C GLN A 107 7.31 0.09 18.41
N GLN A 108 6.47 0.84 19.12
CA GLN A 108 5.01 0.76 18.97
C GLN A 108 4.54 1.25 17.60
N ALA A 109 5.14 2.32 17.05
CA ALA A 109 4.87 2.77 15.69
C ALA A 109 5.21 1.67 14.66
N LEU A 110 6.39 1.04 14.79
CA LEU A 110 6.82 -0.10 13.97
C LEU A 110 5.81 -1.26 14.01
N GLN A 111 5.26 -1.58 15.19
CA GLN A 111 4.24 -2.64 15.31
C GLN A 111 3.01 -2.39 14.41
N THR A 112 2.65 -1.13 14.14
CA THR A 112 1.54 -0.82 13.22
C THR A 112 1.84 -1.20 11.77
N HIS A 113 3.10 -1.08 11.34
CA HIS A 113 3.56 -1.51 10.02
C HIS A 113 3.73 -3.03 9.92
N LEU A 114 4.20 -3.67 10.99
CA LEU A 114 4.29 -5.13 11.09
C LEU A 114 2.90 -5.77 11.01
N LEU A 115 1.94 -5.22 11.76
CA LEU A 115 0.54 -5.66 11.71
C LEU A 115 -0.05 -5.49 10.30
N HIS A 116 0.19 -4.34 9.65
CA HIS A 116 -0.26 -4.09 8.28
C HIS A 116 0.29 -5.15 7.32
N SER A 117 1.59 -5.43 7.41
CA SER A 117 2.25 -6.42 6.58
C SER A 117 1.71 -7.83 6.79
N LEU A 118 1.38 -8.22 8.03
CA LEU A 118 0.70 -9.49 8.30
C LEU A 118 -0.72 -9.53 7.70
N ILE A 119 -1.48 -8.42 7.76
CA ILE A 119 -2.84 -8.37 7.20
C ILE A 119 -2.81 -8.61 5.70
N HIS A 120 -1.87 -7.98 4.99
CA HIS A 120 -1.77 -8.00 3.53
C HIS A 120 -0.82 -9.07 2.97
N GLY A 121 -0.08 -9.77 3.82
CA GLY A 121 0.87 -10.81 3.42
C GLY A 121 2.09 -10.23 2.68
N THR A 122 2.55 -9.05 3.07
CA THR A 122 3.72 -8.36 2.51
C THR A 122 4.93 -8.45 3.43
N GLU A 123 6.12 -8.24 2.88
CA GLU A 123 7.37 -8.26 3.64
C GLU A 123 7.63 -6.91 4.34
N THR A 124 8.33 -6.93 5.48
CA THR A 124 8.87 -5.75 6.15
C THR A 124 10.36 -5.91 6.37
N HIS A 125 11.17 -5.05 5.76
CA HIS A 125 12.63 -5.02 5.95
C HIS A 125 12.98 -3.90 6.92
N VAL A 126 13.69 -4.24 7.99
CA VAL A 126 14.03 -3.29 9.06
C VAL A 126 15.54 -3.22 9.25
N LEU A 127 16.13 -2.07 8.98
CA LEU A 127 17.53 -1.83 9.30
C LEU A 127 17.70 -1.64 10.81
N CYS A 128 18.31 -2.63 11.48
CA CYS A 128 18.54 -2.65 12.92
C CYS A 128 19.88 -2.02 13.34
N ASP A 129 20.85 -1.92 12.41
CA ASP A 129 22.16 -1.31 12.66
C ASP A 129 22.54 -0.33 11.55
N ALA A 130 23.24 0.74 11.92
CA ALA A 130 23.70 1.72 10.94
C ALA A 130 24.77 1.10 10.00
N ILE A 131 24.61 1.33 8.70
CA ILE A 131 25.57 0.99 7.63
C ILE A 131 26.55 2.15 7.44
N VAL A 132 26.03 3.37 7.46
CA VAL A 132 26.76 4.63 7.27
C VAL A 132 26.34 5.65 8.32
N ASP A 133 26.80 6.88 8.20
CA ASP A 133 26.50 7.96 9.12
C ASP A 133 25.08 8.54 8.92
N ASP A 134 24.45 8.92 10.04
CA ASP A 134 23.25 9.77 10.09
C ASP A 134 22.07 9.28 9.19
N LEU A 135 21.33 10.21 8.58
CA LEU A 135 20.19 9.93 7.71
C LEU A 135 20.57 9.23 6.40
N TRP A 136 21.85 9.22 6.02
CA TRP A 136 22.33 8.53 4.80
C TRP A 136 22.16 7.01 4.85
N ASN A 137 21.83 6.45 6.02
CA ASN A 137 21.41 5.06 6.15
C ASN A 137 20.18 4.72 5.31
N LYS A 138 19.24 5.65 5.11
CA LYS A 138 18.05 5.44 4.27
C LYS A 138 18.45 5.08 2.83
N PRO A 139 19.15 5.96 2.08
CA PRO A 139 19.53 5.62 0.72
C PRO A 139 20.53 4.46 0.63
N ALA A 140 21.44 4.31 1.59
CA ALA A 140 22.37 3.17 1.61
C ALA A 140 21.65 1.82 1.77
N PHE A 141 20.65 1.75 2.65
CA PHE A 141 19.89 0.53 2.87
C PHE A 141 18.98 0.19 1.70
N ILE A 142 18.29 1.18 1.15
CA ILE A 142 17.47 0.97 -0.06
C ILE A 142 18.34 0.51 -1.22
N LEU A 143 19.51 1.12 -1.44
CA LEU A 143 20.45 0.69 -2.48
C LEU A 143 20.87 -0.76 -2.32
N ARG A 144 21.17 -1.19 -1.08
CA ARG A 144 21.48 -2.58 -0.77
C ARG A 144 20.34 -3.52 -1.13
N LEU A 145 19.10 -3.20 -0.73
CA LEU A 145 17.92 -4.01 -1.05
C LEU A 145 17.70 -4.09 -2.56
N LEU A 146 17.81 -2.97 -3.27
CA LEU A 146 17.67 -2.95 -4.73
C LEU A 146 18.69 -3.87 -5.40
N MET A 147 19.95 -3.84 -4.98
CA MET A 147 20.98 -4.75 -5.51
C MET A 147 20.66 -6.22 -5.24
N ASP A 148 20.23 -6.56 -4.03
CA ASP A 148 19.83 -7.93 -3.66
C ASP A 148 18.62 -8.41 -4.49
N GLU A 149 17.63 -7.54 -4.72
CA GLU A 149 16.45 -7.84 -5.55
C GLU A 149 16.81 -7.99 -7.04
N MET A 150 17.73 -7.18 -7.57
CA MET A 150 18.15 -7.26 -8.97
C MET A 150 18.86 -8.58 -9.30
N MET A 151 19.34 -9.32 -8.30
CA MET A 151 19.92 -10.66 -8.46
C MET A 151 18.88 -11.78 -8.52
N LYS A 152 17.62 -11.51 -8.13
CA LYS A 152 16.53 -12.48 -8.19
C LYS A 152 15.91 -12.57 -9.59
N PRO A 153 15.31 -13.71 -9.97
CA PRO A 153 14.43 -13.80 -11.13
C PRO A 153 13.26 -12.79 -11.04
N ASP A 154 12.75 -12.32 -12.18
CA ASP A 154 11.71 -11.28 -12.23
C ASP A 154 10.42 -11.69 -11.49
N GLU A 155 10.08 -12.97 -11.54
CA GLU A 155 8.92 -13.58 -10.88
C GLU A 155 9.03 -13.64 -9.34
N GLU A 156 10.25 -13.64 -8.80
CA GLU A 156 10.53 -13.67 -7.36
C GLU A 156 10.88 -12.27 -6.81
N ARG A 157 11.36 -11.38 -7.67
CA ARG A 157 11.78 -10.01 -7.32
C ARG A 157 10.61 -9.18 -6.80
N LEU A 158 10.82 -8.41 -5.74
CA LEU A 158 9.91 -7.34 -5.35
C LEU A 158 9.61 -6.43 -6.54
N GLU A 159 8.36 -6.04 -6.70
CA GLU A 159 7.97 -5.06 -7.71
C GLU A 159 8.15 -3.64 -7.17
N TRP A 160 7.81 -3.43 -5.90
CA TRP A 160 7.84 -2.13 -5.25
C TRP A 160 8.34 -2.20 -3.81
N ILE A 161 9.05 -1.16 -3.42
CA ILE A 161 9.41 -0.84 -2.04
C ILE A 161 8.56 0.36 -1.61
N MET A 162 7.94 0.29 -0.44
CA MET A 162 7.38 1.44 0.27
C MET A 162 8.33 1.79 1.41
N TRP A 163 9.07 2.89 1.27
CA TRP A 163 9.85 3.41 2.39
C TRP A 163 8.93 4.13 3.37
N VAL A 164 9.14 3.91 4.67
CA VAL A 164 8.47 4.63 5.76
C VAL A 164 9.47 5.04 6.83
N ASP A 165 9.47 6.32 7.21
CA ASP A 165 10.22 6.79 8.37
C ASP A 165 9.63 6.20 9.66
N ARG A 166 10.49 5.97 10.66
CA ARG A 166 10.13 5.27 11.91
C ARG A 166 9.11 6.00 12.78
N ASP A 167 8.84 7.27 12.48
CA ASP A 167 7.88 8.14 13.14
C ASP A 167 6.59 8.29 12.34
N THR A 168 6.16 7.19 11.73
CA THR A 168 4.89 7.08 11.02
C THR A 168 4.02 5.99 11.62
N ILE A 169 2.71 6.15 11.56
CA ILE A 169 1.73 5.18 12.09
C ILE A 169 0.67 4.90 11.02
N ILE A 170 0.40 3.61 10.79
CA ILE A 170 -0.70 3.18 9.90
C ILE A 170 -2.04 3.46 10.58
N LEU A 171 -2.87 4.29 9.95
CA LEU A 171 -4.22 4.65 10.39
C LEU A 171 -5.26 3.67 9.84
N ASP A 172 -5.17 3.33 8.54
CA ASP A 172 -6.07 2.41 7.87
C ASP A 172 -5.36 1.10 7.54
N GLN A 173 -5.44 0.18 8.50
CA GLN A 173 -4.89 -1.17 8.37
C GLN A 173 -5.53 -2.00 7.24
N CYS A 174 -6.71 -1.61 6.75
CA CYS A 174 -7.40 -2.35 5.68
C CYS A 174 -7.00 -1.91 4.28
N ARG A 175 -6.45 -0.71 4.10
CA ARG A 175 -5.99 -0.24 2.80
C ARG A 175 -4.64 -0.88 2.44
N PRO A 176 -4.54 -1.67 1.36
CA PRO A 176 -3.25 -2.21 0.92
C PRO A 176 -2.40 -1.09 0.29
N ALA A 177 -1.07 -1.15 0.44
CA ALA A 177 -0.16 -0.18 -0.20
C ALA A 177 -0.30 -0.16 -1.74
N SER A 178 -0.67 -1.30 -2.34
CA SER A 178 -0.97 -1.40 -3.78
C SER A 178 -2.14 -0.53 -4.25
N SER A 179 -2.94 0.04 -3.33
CA SER A 179 -4.02 0.97 -3.67
C SER A 179 -3.50 2.22 -4.38
N PHE A 180 -2.28 2.67 -4.05
CA PHE A 180 -1.69 3.90 -4.58
C PHE A 180 -0.93 3.70 -5.89
N LEU A 181 -0.66 2.44 -6.26
CA LEU A 181 0.17 2.08 -7.40
C LEU A 181 -0.66 1.96 -8.70
N PRO A 182 -0.03 2.19 -9.86
CA PRO A 182 -0.74 2.11 -11.14
C PRO A 182 -1.34 0.71 -11.37
N ARG A 183 -2.50 0.68 -12.04
CA ARG A 183 -3.20 -0.58 -12.36
C ARG A 183 -2.57 -1.37 -13.50
N TYR A 184 -1.90 -0.66 -14.39
CA TYR A 184 -1.22 -1.21 -15.55
C TYR A 184 0.25 -0.83 -15.51
N SER A 185 1.09 -1.60 -16.21
CA SER A 185 2.49 -1.21 -16.35
C SER A 185 2.57 0.14 -17.03
N ASN A 186 3.19 1.10 -16.36
CA ASN A 186 3.56 2.39 -16.92
C ASN A 186 5.05 2.64 -16.64
N GLU A 187 5.56 3.77 -17.12
CA GLU A 187 6.94 4.17 -16.91
C GLU A 187 7.17 4.93 -15.60
N THR A 188 6.27 4.82 -14.62
CA THR A 188 6.47 5.42 -13.29
C THR A 188 7.28 4.48 -12.42
N TYR A 189 8.42 4.96 -11.93
CA TYR A 189 9.35 4.22 -11.07
C TYR A 189 9.45 4.80 -9.67
N LEU A 190 9.02 6.04 -9.44
CA LEU A 190 9.06 6.67 -8.12
C LEU A 190 7.80 7.52 -7.89
N LEU A 191 7.12 7.25 -6.77
CA LEU A 191 6.03 8.06 -6.24
C LEU A 191 6.49 8.82 -5.02
N VAL A 192 6.42 10.14 -5.08
CA VAL A 192 6.84 11.04 -4.00
C VAL A 192 5.76 12.04 -3.67
N THR A 193 5.89 12.66 -2.51
CA THR A 193 5.00 13.73 -2.03
C THR A 193 5.81 14.99 -1.78
N ASN A 194 5.15 16.14 -1.91
CA ASN A 194 5.68 17.41 -1.40
C ASN A 194 4.92 17.84 -0.16
N ASP A 195 5.59 18.58 0.71
CA ASP A 195 5.00 19.40 1.76
C ASP A 195 5.39 20.87 1.57
N PHE A 196 5.13 21.71 2.58
CA PHE A 196 5.45 23.14 2.56
C PHE A 196 6.96 23.47 2.45
N ASN A 197 7.85 22.49 2.59
CA ASN A 197 9.30 22.61 2.39
C ASN A 197 9.81 22.01 1.07
N GLY A 198 8.94 21.52 0.19
CA GLY A 198 9.33 20.81 -1.04
C GLY A 198 9.19 19.30 -0.88
N LEU A 199 10.12 18.52 -1.46
CA LEU A 199 10.09 17.06 -1.36
C LEU A 199 10.06 16.63 0.10
N ASN A 200 9.12 15.76 0.46
CA ASN A 200 9.16 14.99 1.71
C ASN A 200 9.38 13.51 1.38
N ASN A 201 10.53 12.97 1.76
CA ASN A 201 10.89 11.57 1.48
C ASN A 201 10.72 10.65 2.70
N GLY A 202 9.90 11.06 3.67
CA GLY A 202 9.59 10.23 4.83
C GLY A 202 8.68 9.06 4.49
N VAL A 203 7.85 9.18 3.45
CA VAL A 203 7.13 8.06 2.85
C VAL A 203 7.12 8.21 1.34
N PHE A 204 7.52 7.16 0.62
CA PHE A 204 7.49 7.12 -0.84
C PHE A 204 7.42 5.67 -1.34
N MET A 205 7.05 5.50 -2.62
CA MET A 205 7.04 4.18 -3.27
C MET A 205 8.02 4.16 -4.43
N LEU A 206 8.88 3.14 -4.46
CA LEU A 206 9.95 2.97 -5.42
C LEU A 206 9.81 1.63 -6.13
N ARG A 207 9.78 1.64 -7.46
CA ARG A 207 9.77 0.42 -8.26
C ARG A 207 11.17 -0.18 -8.30
N VAL A 208 11.27 -1.48 -8.12
CA VAL A 208 12.55 -2.18 -8.15
C VAL A 208 12.97 -2.42 -9.60
N ASN A 209 14.04 -1.75 -10.02
CA ASN A 209 14.67 -1.91 -11.33
C ASN A 209 16.08 -1.28 -11.33
N SER A 210 16.80 -1.39 -12.45
CA SER A 210 18.13 -0.79 -12.60
C SER A 210 18.13 0.74 -12.51
N TRP A 211 17.06 1.41 -12.96
CA TRP A 211 16.93 2.87 -12.83
C TRP A 211 16.93 3.30 -11.36
N ALA A 212 16.27 2.55 -10.49
CA ALA A 212 16.25 2.82 -9.05
C ALA A 212 17.62 2.63 -8.42
N VAL A 213 18.41 1.64 -8.89
CA VAL A 213 19.80 1.44 -8.46
C VAL A 213 20.64 2.67 -8.79
N GLU A 214 20.56 3.17 -10.03
CA GLU A 214 21.30 4.37 -10.45
C GLU A 214 20.87 5.62 -9.68
N LEU A 215 19.56 5.79 -9.45
CA LEU A 215 19.04 6.89 -8.65
C LEU A 215 19.62 6.88 -7.24
N PHE A 216 19.50 5.76 -6.51
CA PHE A 216 19.93 5.69 -5.12
C PHE A 216 21.46 5.70 -4.96
N ASN A 217 22.20 5.18 -5.93
CA ASN A 217 23.64 5.35 -6.02
C ASN A 217 24.01 6.84 -6.18
N THR A 218 23.30 7.56 -7.06
CA THR A 218 23.54 8.99 -7.31
C THR A 218 23.19 9.86 -6.11
N ILE A 219 22.09 9.56 -5.41
CA ILE A 219 21.68 10.25 -4.17
C ILE A 219 22.75 10.06 -3.10
N LEU A 220 23.17 8.82 -2.84
CA LEU A 220 24.15 8.52 -1.80
C LEU A 220 25.52 9.16 -2.10
N ALA A 221 25.93 9.16 -3.36
CA ALA A 221 27.18 9.77 -3.80
C ALA A 221 27.15 11.31 -3.80
N PHE A 222 25.96 11.94 -3.82
CA PHE A 222 25.78 13.39 -4.00
C PHE A 222 26.66 14.22 -3.08
N ARG A 223 26.69 13.86 -1.79
CA ARG A 223 27.48 14.55 -0.75
C ARG A 223 29.00 14.59 -1.04
N HIS A 224 29.50 13.70 -1.89
CA HIS A 224 30.92 13.57 -2.21
C HIS A 224 31.32 14.30 -3.49
N TYR A 225 30.45 14.31 -4.52
CA TYR A 225 30.77 14.96 -5.80
C TYR A 225 30.14 16.36 -5.95
N LYS A 226 29.23 16.76 -5.05
CA LYS A 226 28.68 18.12 -4.90
C LYS A 226 28.82 18.63 -3.44
N PRO A 227 30.01 18.58 -2.83
CA PRO A 227 30.18 18.94 -1.42
C PRO A 227 29.87 20.42 -1.11
N GLU A 228 29.88 21.29 -2.11
CA GLU A 228 29.58 22.71 -2.01
C GLU A 228 28.07 23.04 -1.92
N VAL A 229 27.21 22.07 -2.23
CA VAL A 229 25.76 22.26 -2.23
C VAL A 229 25.22 22.10 -0.81
N GLU A 230 24.52 23.12 -0.32
CA GLU A 230 23.87 23.06 0.99
C GLU A 230 22.66 22.12 0.94
N LEU A 231 22.68 21.11 1.81
CA LEU A 231 21.61 20.12 1.95
C LEU A 231 20.81 20.38 3.22
N ARG A 232 19.83 21.31 3.15
CA ARG A 232 19.00 21.72 4.30
C ARG A 232 18.40 20.54 5.07
N PHE A 233 18.02 19.47 4.36
CA PHE A 233 17.45 18.24 4.91
C PHE A 233 18.28 16.99 4.55
N THR A 234 19.61 17.14 4.49
CA THR A 234 20.56 16.03 4.26
C THR A 234 20.20 15.23 3.00
N GLU A 235 19.87 13.94 3.15
CA GLU A 235 19.61 13.02 2.03
C GLU A 235 18.30 13.34 1.30
N GLN A 236 17.31 13.93 1.99
CA GLN A 236 16.07 14.42 1.36
C GLN A 236 16.38 15.54 0.36
N SER A 237 17.23 16.50 0.73
CA SER A 237 17.64 17.57 -0.18
C SER A 237 18.45 17.03 -1.35
N ALA A 238 19.30 16.02 -1.13
CA ALA A 238 20.04 15.37 -2.21
C ALA A 238 19.08 14.66 -3.17
N MET A 239 18.12 13.89 -2.65
CA MET A 239 17.06 13.27 -3.45
C MET A 239 16.28 14.31 -4.25
N GLU A 240 15.87 15.41 -3.63
CA GLU A 240 15.14 16.48 -4.31
C GLU A 240 15.89 17.09 -5.50
N LEU A 241 17.21 17.24 -5.38
CA LEU A 241 18.04 17.76 -6.46
C LEU A 241 18.25 16.72 -7.56
N VAL A 242 18.59 15.48 -7.19
CA VAL A 242 18.87 14.40 -8.13
C VAL A 242 17.63 14.05 -8.95
N ILE A 243 16.44 13.97 -8.35
CA ILE A 243 15.20 13.64 -9.09
C ILE A 243 14.83 14.66 -10.16
N LYS A 244 15.41 15.86 -10.14
CA LYS A 244 15.18 16.92 -11.14
C LYS A 244 16.13 16.81 -12.34
N GLU A 245 17.14 15.94 -12.28
CA GLU A 245 18.08 15.73 -13.38
C GLU A 245 17.42 15.02 -14.57
N ASP A 246 17.89 15.32 -15.78
CA ASP A 246 17.32 14.80 -17.04
C ASP A 246 17.28 13.27 -17.09
N GLN A 247 18.22 12.60 -16.42
CA GLN A 247 18.27 11.14 -16.34
C GLN A 247 17.15 10.52 -15.49
N PHE A 248 16.55 11.27 -14.56
CA PHE A 248 15.60 10.74 -13.59
C PHE A 248 14.18 11.31 -13.72
N LYS A 249 14.05 12.60 -14.03
CA LYS A 249 12.80 13.36 -13.89
C LYS A 249 11.55 12.74 -14.54
N ASP A 250 11.70 12.05 -15.66
CA ASP A 250 10.56 11.57 -16.46
C ASP A 250 9.89 10.30 -15.89
N LYS A 251 10.51 9.63 -14.92
CA LYS A 251 9.99 8.38 -14.32
C LYS A 251 9.33 8.59 -12.96
N ILE A 252 9.05 9.85 -12.61
CA ILE A 252 8.65 10.26 -11.26
C ILE A 252 7.26 10.86 -11.30
N LYS A 253 6.44 10.56 -10.30
CA LYS A 253 5.14 11.19 -10.11
C LYS A 253 5.05 11.76 -8.70
N PHE A 254 4.66 13.04 -8.64
CA PHE A 254 4.24 13.69 -7.41
C PHE A 254 2.76 13.41 -7.21
N VAL A 255 2.43 12.83 -6.06
CA VAL A 255 1.05 12.54 -5.67
C VAL A 255 0.65 13.40 -4.47
N PRO A 256 -0.65 13.60 -4.23
CA PRO A 256 -1.10 14.38 -3.08
C PRO A 256 -0.58 13.80 -1.77
N GLN A 257 -0.07 14.68 -0.89
CA GLN A 257 0.61 14.28 0.35
C GLN A 257 -0.25 13.36 1.24
N TYR A 258 -1.55 13.64 1.33
CA TYR A 258 -2.48 12.90 2.18
C TYR A 258 -2.73 11.46 1.73
N TRP A 259 -2.26 11.04 0.56
CA TRP A 259 -2.39 9.64 0.13
C TRP A 259 -1.65 8.72 1.09
N PHE A 260 -0.41 9.06 1.44
CA PHE A 260 0.42 8.20 2.29
C PHE A 260 1.48 8.93 3.12
N ASN A 261 1.45 10.27 3.20
CA ASN A 261 2.45 11.05 3.94
C ASN A 261 1.82 12.25 4.68
N GLY A 262 0.57 12.09 5.13
CA GLY A 262 -0.21 13.16 5.76
C GLY A 262 0.26 13.49 7.18
N TYR A 263 -0.09 14.68 7.65
CA TYR A 263 0.30 15.22 8.95
C TYR A 263 -0.83 15.22 9.98
N PRO A 264 -0.50 15.09 11.28
CA PRO A 264 -1.49 15.25 12.33
C PRO A 264 -1.96 16.71 12.40
N GLU A 265 -3.22 16.90 12.76
CA GLU A 265 -3.78 18.24 13.01
C GLU A 265 -4.51 18.23 14.36
N GLY A 266 -3.86 18.81 15.36
CA GLY A 266 -4.28 18.82 16.76
C GLY A 266 -4.01 17.51 17.51
N GLU A 267 -4.63 17.39 18.69
CA GLU A 267 -4.53 16.21 19.56
C GLU A 267 -5.26 14.99 18.96
N PRO A 268 -4.87 13.75 19.34
CA PRO A 268 -5.49 12.51 18.83
C PRO A 268 -7.02 12.47 18.94
N GLU A 269 -7.58 12.99 20.04
CA GLU A 269 -9.02 13.04 20.29
C GLU A 269 -9.74 13.91 19.25
N LYS A 270 -9.10 14.99 18.79
CA LYS A 270 -9.62 15.81 17.69
C LYS A 270 -9.77 14.96 16.44
N PHE A 271 -8.82 14.10 16.10
CA PHE A 271 -8.96 13.18 14.95
C PHE A 271 -10.12 12.19 15.15
N LYS A 272 -10.22 11.60 16.34
CA LYS A 272 -11.28 10.62 16.68
C LYS A 272 -12.68 11.21 16.61
N ASP A 273 -12.89 12.40 17.15
CA ASP A 273 -14.23 12.97 17.36
C ASP A 273 -14.69 13.94 16.28
N ARG A 274 -13.77 14.41 15.41
CA ARG A 274 -14.05 15.41 14.38
C ARG A 274 -15.21 14.98 13.48
N ARG A 275 -16.19 15.88 13.28
CA ARG A 275 -17.37 15.64 12.43
C ARG A 275 -17.32 16.43 11.13
N ASP A 276 -16.95 17.70 11.20
CA ASP A 276 -16.72 18.55 10.02
C ASP A 276 -15.23 18.58 9.62
N GLN A 277 -14.95 19.12 8.44
CA GLN A 277 -13.59 19.20 7.87
C GLN A 277 -13.17 20.65 7.53
N ASN A 278 -13.87 21.65 8.08
CA ASN A 278 -13.81 23.03 7.61
C ASN A 278 -12.45 23.71 7.85
N ASP A 279 -11.68 23.23 8.82
CA ASP A 279 -10.35 23.78 9.18
C ASP A 279 -9.19 22.87 8.76
N LEU A 280 -9.44 21.88 7.91
CA LEU A 280 -8.41 20.94 7.50
C LEU A 280 -7.80 21.33 6.17
N GLN A 281 -6.49 21.57 6.24
CA GLN A 281 -5.65 21.58 5.05
C GLN A 281 -5.61 20.20 4.42
N GLU A 282 -5.09 20.15 3.19
CA GLU A 282 -5.09 18.96 2.35
C GLU A 282 -4.25 17.84 2.99
N GLU A 283 -3.08 18.19 3.50
CA GLU A 283 -2.08 17.34 4.16
C GLU A 283 -2.56 16.75 5.49
N HIS A 284 -3.55 17.35 6.14
CA HIS A 284 -4.02 16.90 7.44
C HIS A 284 -4.77 15.58 7.34
N VAL A 285 -4.37 14.60 8.14
CA VAL A 285 -5.01 13.28 8.12
C VAL A 285 -6.47 13.33 8.60
N ARG A 286 -7.28 12.50 7.97
CA ARG A 286 -8.71 12.30 8.23
C ARG A 286 -8.98 10.81 8.40
N ARG A 287 -10.10 10.45 9.04
CA ARG A 287 -10.52 9.04 9.11
C ARG A 287 -10.67 8.48 7.68
N GLY A 288 -10.01 7.35 7.39
CA GLY A 288 -9.95 6.75 6.06
C GLY A 288 -8.66 7.03 5.27
N ASP A 289 -7.82 7.95 5.76
CA ASP A 289 -6.45 8.10 5.25
C ASP A 289 -5.55 6.95 5.72
N PHE A 290 -4.49 6.69 4.96
CA PHE A 290 -3.66 5.50 5.16
C PHE A 290 -2.76 5.57 6.38
N LEU A 291 -2.04 6.68 6.55
CA LEU A 291 -0.96 6.83 7.52
C LEU A 291 -0.80 8.29 7.93
N VAL A 292 -0.33 8.48 9.16
CA VAL A 292 0.12 9.78 9.69
C VAL A 292 1.64 9.78 9.89
N HIS A 293 2.27 10.88 9.50
CA HIS A 293 3.69 11.14 9.67
C HIS A 293 3.91 12.28 10.67
N PHE A 294 4.73 12.04 11.69
CA PHE A 294 5.02 13.02 12.75
C PHE A 294 6.29 13.84 12.45
N ALA A 295 6.51 14.16 11.17
CA ALA A 295 7.67 14.90 10.67
C ALA A 295 7.81 16.25 11.38
N GLY A 296 9.01 16.57 11.85
CA GLY A 296 9.30 17.86 12.48
C GLY A 296 8.52 18.18 13.76
N LEU A 297 7.64 17.29 14.26
CA LEU A 297 6.75 17.58 15.38
C LEU A 297 7.51 17.61 16.72
N PRO A 298 7.47 18.72 17.48
CA PRO A 298 8.01 18.76 18.83
C PRO A 298 7.29 17.79 19.76
N GLY A 299 8.02 17.17 20.71
CA GLY A 299 7.39 16.25 21.66
C GLY A 299 6.85 14.96 21.01
N LYS A 300 7.37 14.58 19.84
CA LYS A 300 6.94 13.45 19.01
C LYS A 300 6.59 12.17 19.77
N GLY A 301 7.39 11.80 20.77
CA GLY A 301 7.12 10.60 21.57
C GLY A 301 5.81 10.65 22.35
N LYS A 302 5.37 11.83 22.82
CA LYS A 302 4.05 12.00 23.45
C LYS A 302 2.95 11.90 22.40
N ALA A 303 3.12 12.54 21.24
CA ALA A 303 2.15 12.52 20.16
C ALA A 303 1.92 11.09 19.65
N ILE A 304 2.97 10.36 19.30
CA ILE A 304 2.89 8.97 18.82
C ILE A 304 2.12 8.09 19.82
N ARG A 305 2.44 8.14 21.12
CA ARG A 305 1.72 7.38 22.14
C ARG A 305 0.24 7.73 22.21
N GLY A 306 -0.09 9.03 22.25
CA GLY A 306 -1.49 9.46 22.28
C GLY A 306 -2.28 8.99 21.05
N TRP A 307 -1.66 9.01 19.87
CA TRP A 307 -2.28 8.48 18.65
C TRP A 307 -2.49 6.97 18.72
N LEU A 308 -1.53 6.20 19.23
CA LEU A 308 -1.67 4.75 19.42
C LEU A 308 -2.78 4.41 20.43
N ASP A 309 -2.82 5.12 21.56
CA ASP A 309 -3.85 4.95 22.60
C ASP A 309 -5.25 5.24 22.03
N MET A 310 -5.36 6.30 21.23
CA MET A 310 -6.60 6.66 20.53
C MET A 310 -7.01 5.59 19.51
N LEU A 311 -6.07 5.11 18.69
CA LEU A 311 -6.32 4.09 17.66
C LEU A 311 -6.76 2.75 18.28
N ALA A 312 -6.22 2.38 19.45
CA ALA A 312 -6.64 1.18 20.18
C ALA A 312 -8.12 1.21 20.61
N GLN A 313 -8.70 2.42 20.73
CA GLN A 313 -10.11 2.62 21.08
C GLN A 313 -10.99 2.96 19.87
N LEU A 314 -10.40 3.25 18.71
CA LEU A 314 -11.13 3.66 17.52
C LEU A 314 -11.70 2.44 16.82
N GLU A 315 -13.02 2.39 16.66
CA GLU A 315 -13.64 1.36 15.83
C GLU A 315 -13.25 1.55 14.36
N ASP A 316 -13.19 0.43 13.63
CA ASP A 316 -12.89 0.43 12.20
C ASP A 316 -13.83 1.37 11.42
N VAL A 317 -13.22 2.31 10.69
CA VAL A 317 -13.94 3.41 10.03
C VAL A 317 -14.82 2.93 8.88
N TRP A 318 -14.48 1.79 8.26
CA TRP A 318 -15.26 1.17 7.19
C TRP A 318 -16.46 0.40 7.75
N LYS A 319 -16.25 -0.35 8.85
CA LYS A 319 -17.33 -1.03 9.59
C LYS A 319 -18.38 -0.04 10.08
N THR A 320 -17.94 1.07 10.67
CA THR A 320 -18.82 2.10 11.25
C THR A 320 -19.34 3.12 10.24
N LYS A 321 -18.85 3.07 8.98
CA LYS A 321 -19.13 4.07 7.93
C LYS A 321 -18.81 5.50 8.39
N SER A 322 -17.74 5.65 9.17
CA SER A 322 -17.28 6.91 9.75
C SER A 322 -16.06 7.51 9.04
N ALA A 323 -15.62 6.87 7.95
CA ALA A 323 -14.59 7.41 7.06
C ALA A 323 -15.00 8.79 6.52
N GLN A 324 -14.06 9.72 6.58
CA GLN A 324 -14.18 11.10 6.12
C GLN A 324 -13.47 11.29 4.77
N ARG A 325 -12.31 10.64 4.63
CA ARG A 325 -11.45 10.46 3.45
C ARG A 325 -11.70 9.12 2.73
N ASP A 326 -12.07 9.08 1.46
CA ASP A 326 -11.82 7.91 0.60
C ASP A 326 -11.26 8.36 -0.76
N VAL A 327 -10.00 8.02 -1.00
CA VAL A 327 -9.20 8.51 -2.13
C VAL A 327 -9.22 7.57 -3.34
N ASP A 328 -9.97 6.48 -3.30
CA ASP A 328 -9.98 5.47 -4.37
C ASP A 328 -10.34 6.05 -5.74
N ARG A 329 -11.30 6.99 -5.76
CA ARG A 329 -11.71 7.67 -7.00
C ARG A 329 -10.62 8.62 -7.50
N ASP A 330 -10.01 9.38 -6.60
CA ASP A 330 -8.95 10.33 -6.93
C ASP A 330 -7.73 9.59 -7.49
N ILE A 331 -7.35 8.46 -6.86
CA ILE A 331 -6.26 7.60 -7.34
C ILE A 331 -6.58 7.03 -8.73
N ALA A 332 -7.80 6.53 -8.93
CA ALA A 332 -8.20 5.99 -10.22
C ALA A 332 -8.18 7.05 -11.33
N ALA A 333 -8.66 8.26 -11.04
CA ALA A 333 -8.64 9.39 -11.97
C ALA A 333 -7.20 9.82 -12.31
N PHE A 334 -6.35 9.99 -11.30
CA PHE A 334 -4.93 10.33 -11.47
C PHE A 334 -4.22 9.36 -12.41
N TRP A 335 -4.42 8.05 -12.21
CA TRP A 335 -3.80 7.04 -13.07
C TRP A 335 -4.41 6.98 -14.46
N HIS A 336 -5.70 7.28 -14.64
CA HIS A 336 -6.31 7.36 -15.97
C HIS A 336 -5.75 8.53 -16.78
N GLU A 337 -5.66 9.72 -16.19
CA GLU A 337 -5.10 10.92 -16.85
C GLU A 337 -3.61 10.73 -17.19
N SER A 338 -2.88 9.93 -16.40
CA SER A 338 -1.46 9.65 -16.64
C SER A 338 -1.16 8.70 -17.80
N VAL A 339 -2.18 8.05 -18.38
CA VAL A 339 -2.04 7.06 -19.46
C VAL A 339 -2.36 7.63 -20.85
N GLU A 340 -3.01 8.80 -20.93
CA GLU A 340 -3.25 9.48 -22.21
C GLU A 340 -1.92 10.06 -22.77
N PRO A 341 -1.41 9.53 -23.90
CA PRO A 341 -0.32 10.17 -24.61
C PRO A 341 -0.90 11.35 -25.40
N TRP A 342 -0.29 12.53 -25.25
CA TRP A 342 -0.47 13.62 -26.21
C TRP A 342 0.08 13.24 -27.59
#